data_AF-A0A1R3JTP0-F1
#
_entry.id   AF-A0A1R3JTP0-F1
#
_cell.length_a   1.000
_cell.length_b   1.000
_cell.length_c   1.000
_cell.angle_alpha   90.00
_cell.angle_beta   90.00
_cell.angle_gamma   90.00
#
_symmetry.space_group_name_H-M   'P 1'
#
loop_
_entity.id
_entity.type
_entity.pdbx_description
1 polymer ?
#
loop_
_entity_poly.entity_id
_entity_poly.type
_entity_poly.pdbx_seq_one_letter_code
_entity_poly.pdbx_strand_id
1 'polypeptide(L)'
;MITAVGGNGGYPGGKQFVSADELREKLSHLRHEKALIVKLVDIVDFNGSFLSRVRDIAGANPIILVVTKVDLLPKGTDFNCVGDWVVEATTKKKLK
;
A
#
# COMPACT_ATOMS: atom_id res chain seq x y z
N MET A 1 -13.01 -7.43 -24.67
CA MET A 1 -12.74 -6.22 -23.85
C MET A 1 -11.22 -6.07 -23.78
N ILE A 2 -10.72 -4.90 -24.12
CA ILE A 2 -9.33 -4.64 -24.54
C ILE A 2 -8.37 -4.76 -23.34
N THR A 3 -7.23 -5.42 -23.54
CA THR A 3 -6.11 -5.46 -22.58
C THR A 3 -5.40 -4.11 -22.55
N ALA A 4 -5.40 -3.46 -21.39
CA ALA A 4 -4.58 -2.30 -21.13
C ALA A 4 -3.27 -2.79 -20.51
N VAL A 5 -2.17 -2.56 -21.24
CA VAL A 5 -0.74 -2.76 -20.89
C VAL A 5 -0.14 -4.18 -21.05
N GLY A 6 0.85 -4.26 -21.95
CA GLY A 6 1.74 -5.40 -22.13
C GLY A 6 2.89 -5.34 -21.14
N GLY A 7 2.71 -5.96 -19.98
CA GLY A 7 3.80 -6.37 -19.11
C GLY A 7 3.92 -7.90 -19.17
N ASN A 8 5.13 -8.43 -19.36
CA ASN A 8 5.44 -9.87 -19.32
C ASN A 8 5.35 -10.48 -17.90
N GLY A 9 4.44 -9.99 -17.06
CA GLY A 9 4.25 -10.45 -15.68
C GLY A 9 3.10 -11.44 -15.48
N GLY A 10 2.42 -11.83 -16.56
CA GLY A 10 1.31 -12.79 -16.48
C GLY A 10 1.84 -14.20 -16.25
N TYR A 11 1.81 -14.68 -15.01
CA TYR A 11 2.01 -16.10 -14.70
C TYR A 11 1.07 -16.96 -15.58
N PRO A 12 1.59 -17.90 -16.39
CA PRO A 12 0.75 -18.72 -17.24
C PRO A 12 0.12 -19.81 -16.37
N GLY A 13 -1.20 -19.69 -16.13
CA GLY A 13 -2.01 -20.77 -15.54
C GLY A 13 -2.54 -20.49 -14.13
N GLY A 14 -3.61 -19.70 -14.03
CA GLY A 14 -4.39 -19.53 -12.80
C GLY A 14 -5.34 -18.34 -12.87
N LYS A 15 -6.35 -18.28 -11.98
CA LYS A 15 -7.20 -17.08 -11.80
C LYS A 15 -6.29 -15.85 -11.63
N GLN A 16 -6.29 -14.98 -12.64
CA GLN A 16 -5.35 -13.85 -12.75
C GLN A 16 -5.67 -12.71 -11.77
N PHE A 17 -6.85 -12.76 -11.15
CA PHE A 17 -7.35 -11.78 -10.21
C PHE A 17 -7.80 -12.48 -8.93
N VAL A 18 -7.26 -12.03 -7.81
CA VAL A 18 -7.68 -12.42 -6.47
C VAL A 18 -8.68 -11.37 -5.99
N SER A 19 -9.82 -11.78 -5.43
CA SER A 19 -10.75 -10.81 -4.85
C SER A 19 -10.15 -10.15 -3.62
N ALA A 20 -10.65 -8.98 -3.24
CA ALA A 20 -10.18 -8.31 -2.03
C ALA A 20 -10.37 -9.18 -0.78
N ASP A 21 -11.42 -10.02 -0.74
CA ASP A 21 -11.73 -10.89 0.39
C ASP A 21 -10.83 -12.13 0.42
N GLU A 22 -10.56 -12.74 -0.73
CA GLU A 22 -9.62 -13.87 -0.82
C GLU A 22 -8.20 -13.44 -0.43
N LEU A 23 -7.79 -12.22 -0.81
CA LEU A 23 -6.52 -11.66 -0.38
C LEU A 23 -6.47 -11.43 1.14
N ARG A 24 -7.55 -10.91 1.73
CA ARG A 24 -7.66 -10.71 3.19
C ARG A 24 -7.58 -12.03 3.94
N GLU A 25 -8.28 -13.06 3.47
CA GLU A 25 -8.21 -14.39 4.10
C GLU A 25 -6.79 -14.96 4.04
N LYS A 26 -6.14 -14.90 2.88
CA LYS A 26 -4.75 -15.38 2.73
C LYS A 26 -3.78 -14.67 3.67
N LEU A 27 -3.98 -13.36 3.90
CA LEU A 27 -3.12 -12.55 4.76
C LEU A 27 -3.55 -12.54 6.22
N SER A 28 -4.71 -13.10 6.57
CA SER A 28 -5.31 -13.00 7.91
C SER A 28 -4.43 -13.57 9.02
N HIS A 29 -3.60 -14.57 8.72
CA HIS A 29 -2.67 -15.18 9.67
C HIS A 29 -1.59 -14.21 10.18
N LEU A 30 -1.21 -13.20 9.38
CA LEU A 30 -0.14 -12.24 9.73
C LEU A 30 -0.42 -11.48 11.02
N ARG A 31 -1.68 -11.31 11.41
CA ARG A 31 -2.06 -10.64 12.66
C ARG A 31 -1.62 -11.40 13.92
N HIS A 32 -1.37 -12.70 13.81
CA HIS A 32 -0.98 -13.58 14.91
C HIS A 32 0.53 -13.84 14.94
N GLU A 33 1.22 -13.52 13.85
CA GLU A 33 2.66 -13.59 13.75
C GLU A 33 3.31 -12.34 14.33
N LYS A 34 4.55 -12.50 14.85
CA LYS A 34 5.39 -11.36 15.24
C LYS A 34 6.12 -10.84 14.01
N ALA A 35 5.54 -9.84 13.36
CA ALA A 35 6.06 -9.31 12.10
C ALA A 35 6.18 -7.79 12.12
N LEU A 36 7.12 -7.25 11.35
CA LEU A 36 7.14 -5.84 11.00
C LEU A 36 6.44 -5.68 9.66
N ILE A 37 5.36 -4.89 9.61
CA ILE A 37 4.61 -4.64 8.38
C ILE A 37 5.17 -3.38 7.72
N VAL A 38 5.73 -3.51 6.53
CA VAL A 38 6.17 -2.37 5.71
C VAL A 38 5.10 -2.09 4.66
N LYS A 39 4.44 -0.94 4.77
CA LYS A 39 3.40 -0.49 3.85
C LYS A 39 4.01 0.49 2.85
N LEU A 40 4.16 0.07 1.60
CA LEU A 40 4.62 0.92 0.51
C LEU A 40 3.43 1.70 -0.07
N VAL A 41 3.59 3.00 -0.24
CA VAL A 41 2.60 3.89 -0.86
C VAL A 41 3.32 4.75 -1.91
N ASP A 42 2.69 4.95 -3.06
CA ASP A 42 3.23 5.78 -4.13
C ASP A 42 2.85 7.24 -3.88
N ILE A 43 3.80 8.17 -3.99
CA ILE A 43 3.52 9.60 -3.81
C ILE A 43 2.66 10.17 -4.94
N VAL A 44 2.80 9.68 -6.17
CA VAL A 44 2.05 10.23 -7.31
C VAL A 44 0.60 9.73 -7.36
N ASP A 45 0.34 8.57 -6.75
CA ASP A 45 -1.01 8.04 -6.54
C ASP A 45 -1.19 7.52 -5.11
N PHE A 46 -1.15 8.46 -4.15
CA PHE A 46 -1.30 8.12 -2.74
C PHE A 46 -2.69 7.53 -2.45
N ASN A 47 -3.74 8.02 -3.12
CA ASN A 47 -5.11 7.55 -2.86
C ASN A 47 -5.33 6.13 -3.35
N GLY A 48 -4.85 5.78 -4.55
CA GLY A 48 -4.98 4.44 -5.11
C GLY A 48 -4.11 3.39 -4.41
N SER A 49 -2.94 3.79 -3.90
CA SER A 49 -2.03 2.88 -3.19
C SER A 49 -2.26 2.80 -1.68
N PHE A 50 -3.07 3.68 -1.08
CA PHE A 50 -3.33 3.68 0.35
C PHE A 50 -4.47 2.75 0.78
N LEU A 51 -4.14 1.55 1.23
CA LEU A 51 -5.10 0.64 1.88
C LEU A 51 -5.43 1.08 3.31
N SER A 52 -6.64 1.60 3.55
CA SER A 52 -7.06 2.15 4.86
C SER A 52 -7.17 1.09 5.96
N ARG A 53 -7.67 -0.10 5.65
CA ARG A 53 -7.91 -1.19 6.60
C ARG A 53 -6.75 -2.17 6.76
N VAL A 54 -5.51 -1.67 6.70
CA VAL A 54 -4.33 -2.52 6.85
C VAL A 54 -4.24 -3.16 8.25
N ARG A 55 -4.83 -2.51 9.27
CA ARG A 55 -4.90 -3.03 10.65
C ARG A 55 -5.68 -4.33 10.78
N ASP A 56 -6.66 -4.58 9.91
CA ASP A 56 -7.41 -5.85 9.87
C ASP A 56 -6.48 -7.03 9.57
N ILE A 57 -5.41 -6.79 8.82
CA ILE A 57 -4.40 -7.78 8.43
C ILE A 57 -3.20 -7.77 9.40
N ALA A 58 -2.74 -6.58 9.79
CA ALA A 58 -1.54 -6.42 10.63
C ALA A 58 -1.79 -6.72 12.12
N GLY A 59 -3.00 -6.52 12.62
CA GLY A 59 -3.29 -6.62 14.05
C GLY A 59 -2.45 -5.64 14.88
N ALA A 60 -1.83 -6.17 15.94
CA ALA A 60 -0.97 -5.40 16.84
C ALA A 60 0.45 -5.17 16.30
N ASN A 61 0.79 -5.72 15.13
CA ASN A 61 2.12 -5.57 14.57
C ASN A 61 2.45 -4.09 14.28
N PRO A 62 3.72 -3.69 14.49
CA PRO A 62 4.19 -2.38 14.08
C PRO A 62 4.10 -2.22 12.56
N ILE A 63 3.71 -1.02 12.13
CA ILE A 63 3.57 -0.67 10.72
C ILE A 63 4.51 0.50 10.42
N ILE A 64 5.39 0.33 9.43
CA ILE A 64 6.17 1.44 8.85
C ILE A 64 5.56 1.78 7.49
N LEU A 65 5.16 3.04 7.33
CA LEU A 65 4.73 3.57 6.04
C LEU A 65 5.96 4.10 5.29
N VAL A 66 6.18 3.60 4.07
CA VAL A 66 7.24 4.07 3.19
C VAL A 66 6.60 4.68 1.97
N VAL A 67 6.92 5.94 1.72
CA VAL A 67 6.51 6.65 0.52
C VAL A 67 7.57 6.47 -0.55
N THR A 68 7.16 5.95 -1.69
CA THR A 68 8.02 5.58 -2.82
C THR A 68 7.86 6.57 -3.97
N LYS A 69 8.77 6.49 -4.95
CA LYS A 69 8.81 7.34 -6.16
C LYS A 69 8.98 8.83 -5.89
N VAL A 70 9.71 9.18 -4.83
CA VAL A 70 10.03 10.57 -4.47
C VAL A 70 10.85 11.29 -5.54
N ASP A 71 11.53 10.55 -6.40
CA ASP A 71 12.25 11.04 -7.58
C ASP A 71 11.33 11.67 -8.64
N LEU A 72 10.04 11.34 -8.64
CA LEU A 72 9.04 11.93 -9.54
C LEU A 72 8.55 13.30 -9.07
N LEU A 73 8.95 13.76 -7.88
CA LEU A 73 8.55 15.05 -7.36
C LEU A 73 9.34 16.18 -8.05
N PRO A 74 8.76 17.39 -8.16
CA PRO A 74 9.47 18.55 -8.70
C PRO A 74 10.79 18.80 -7.95
N LYS A 75 11.81 19.25 -8.68
CA LYS A 75 13.07 19.67 -8.06
C LYS A 75 12.82 20.78 -7.04
N GLY A 76 13.44 20.67 -5.87
CA GLY A 76 13.24 21.61 -4.76
C GLY A 76 12.03 21.33 -3.89
N THR A 77 11.36 20.17 -4.06
CA THR A 77 10.29 19.75 -3.13
C THR A 77 10.86 19.56 -1.73
N ASP A 78 10.24 20.19 -0.74
CA ASP A 78 10.59 20.02 0.67
C ASP A 78 10.01 18.71 1.21
N PHE A 79 10.88 17.77 1.55
CA PHE A 79 10.48 16.48 2.10
C PHE A 79 9.85 16.56 3.49
N ASN A 80 10.09 17.64 4.25
CA ASN A 80 9.41 17.84 5.53
C ASN A 80 7.93 18.12 5.30
N CYS A 81 7.60 19.04 4.39
CA CYS A 81 6.23 19.31 3.98
C CYS A 81 5.52 18.05 3.44
N VAL A 82 6.23 17.23 2.65
CA VAL A 82 5.69 15.93 2.19
C VAL A 82 5.44 15.01 3.38
N GLY A 83 6.37 14.90 4.32
CA GLY A 83 6.21 14.09 5.53
C GLY A 83 5.00 14.52 6.37
N ASP A 84 4.87 15.81 6.63
CA ASP A 84 3.74 16.39 7.37
C ASP A 84 2.41 16.11 6.66
N TRP A 85 2.37 16.28 5.33
CA TRP A 85 1.21 15.95 4.53
C TRP A 85 0.86 14.45 4.59
N VAL A 86 1.85 13.56 4.56
CA VAL A 86 1.64 12.10 4.69
C VAL A 86 1.07 11.76 6.06
N VAL A 87 1.58 12.37 7.13
CA VAL A 87 1.05 12.20 8.50
C VAL A 87 -0.39 12.71 8.59
N GLU A 88 -0.69 13.86 7.99
CA GLU A 88 -2.04 14.38 7.94
C GLU A 88 -2.98 13.47 7.14
N ALA A 89 -2.56 13.02 5.95
CA ALA A 89 -3.33 12.16 5.08
C ALA A 89 -3.62 10.79 5.72
N THR A 90 -2.64 10.21 6.42
CA THR A 90 -2.80 8.95 7.17
C THR A 90 -3.73 9.10 8.37
N THR A 91 -3.60 10.20 9.12
CA THR A 91 -4.44 10.48 10.29
C THR A 91 -5.88 10.75 9.88
N LYS A 92 -6.11 11.57 8.84
CA LYS A 92 -7.44 11.83 8.28
C LYS A 92 -8.11 10.55 7.77
N LYS A 93 -7.34 9.66 7.13
CA LYS A 93 -7.85 8.37 6.62
C LYS A 93 -7.98 7.28 7.69
N LYS A 94 -7.65 7.59 8.95
CA LYS A 94 -7.72 6.72 10.13
C LYS A 94 -7.11 5.33 9.90
N LEU A 95 -5.82 5.22 10.21
CA LEU A 95 -5.25 3.97 10.73
C LEU A 95 -5.78 3.73 12.16
N LYS A 96 -7.09 3.48 12.31
CA LYS A 96 -7.62 2.84 13.52
C LYS A 96 -7.61 1.34 13.32
#